data_AF-A0A8D1WJG5-F1
#
_entry.id   AF-A0A8D1WJG5-F1
#
_cell.length_a   1.000
_cell.length_b   1.000
_cell.length_c   1.000
_cell.angle_alpha   90.00
_cell.angle_beta   90.00
_cell.angle_gamma   90.00
#
_symmetry.space_group_name_H-M   'P 1'
#
loop_
_entity.id
_entity.type
_entity.pdbx_description
1 polymer ?
#
loop_
_entity_poly.entity_id
_entity_poly.type
_entity_poly.pdbx_seq_one_letter_code
_entity_poly.pdbx_strand_id
1 'polypeptide(L)'
;MPGRLLLLLALLLPGPGGFGSPSTVTLPETLLFVSTLDGSLHAVSKRTGSIKWTLKEGGPRLFPASPWVPLKMSPFDSWGLFMAFLALLCCPGSGKEAFEKPTWTKQLVVESGRSQVINCSASCTQPENSGLETTVSKKLLKEGAQWKLYEVNVSQDTILLCYFTCFGRQEIKRFNISVFSPPKQVLLTLQPTFVTVGTWFTIECRVPSVAPFETLTITLLRGSEILYNETLRGTTPSPQEAIVTHNTTALRKDGHHNFTCQAKMDLQSRGGHLIHRVSDPQVLEVYEPFQDSQMAIIIAVVSVLLFLFVASVLLCFVLGEHWRQRRTGSYMVQAVQRRLRWCYQAQLA
;
A
#
# COMPACT_ATOMS: atom_id res chain seq x y z
N MET A 1 68.97 -8.39 13.59
CA MET A 1 68.85 -6.99 14.03
C MET A 1 67.90 -6.29 13.07
N PRO A 2 66.85 -5.66 13.59
CA PRO A 2 65.67 -6.41 14.02
C PRO A 2 64.38 -5.81 13.45
N GLY A 3 63.33 -6.61 13.30
CA GLY A 3 62.19 -6.55 14.24
C GLY A 3 61.06 -5.75 13.59
N ARG A 4 59.78 -6.00 13.84
CA ARG A 4 59.05 -6.75 14.87
C ARG A 4 57.58 -6.75 14.36
N LEU A 5 56.83 -7.86 14.50
CA LEU A 5 55.87 -8.10 15.61
C LEU A 5 54.62 -7.19 15.46
N LEU A 6 53.35 -7.59 15.48
CA LEU A 6 52.60 -8.72 16.07
C LEU A 6 51.41 -9.02 15.12
N LEU A 7 50.90 -10.24 14.92
CA LEU A 7 50.41 -11.29 15.83
C LEU A 7 49.06 -10.97 16.52
N LEU A 8 48.05 -11.79 16.20
CA LEU A 8 47.00 -12.41 17.04
C LEU A 8 45.99 -13.03 16.04
N LEU A 9 45.94 -14.33 15.68
CA LEU A 9 45.87 -15.57 16.49
C LEU A 9 44.86 -15.39 17.65
N ALA A 10 43.80 -16.19 17.84
CA ALA A 10 43.53 -17.54 17.36
C ALA A 10 42.09 -17.96 17.74
N LEU A 11 41.66 -19.10 17.18
CA LEU A 11 40.70 -20.10 17.71
C LEU A 11 39.22 -19.66 17.75
N LEU A 12 38.24 -20.44 17.27
CA LEU A 12 37.94 -21.82 17.69
C LEU A 12 37.21 -22.64 16.59
N LEU A 13 37.28 -23.95 16.81
CA LEU A 13 36.88 -25.13 16.05
C LEU A 13 35.39 -25.27 15.66
N PRO A 14 35.06 -26.26 14.79
CA PRO A 14 33.72 -26.46 14.21
C PRO A 14 32.81 -27.31 15.10
N GLY A 15 31.50 -27.12 14.97
CA GLY A 15 30.46 -27.96 15.57
C GLY A 15 29.17 -27.95 14.74
N PRO A 16 28.52 -29.09 14.48
CA PRO A 16 27.53 -29.25 13.43
C PRO A 16 26.08 -29.08 13.92
N GLY A 17 25.19 -28.79 12.98
CA GLY A 17 23.77 -29.10 13.07
C GLY A 17 22.86 -27.89 13.25
N GLY A 18 21.86 -27.78 12.36
CA GLY A 18 20.69 -26.94 12.59
C GLY A 18 20.21 -26.20 11.36
N PHE A 19 19.35 -26.86 10.59
CA PHE A 19 18.47 -26.28 9.59
C PHE A 19 17.79 -24.98 10.08
N GLY A 20 17.82 -23.93 9.26
CA GLY A 20 17.07 -22.70 9.51
C GLY A 20 17.50 -21.59 8.57
N SER A 21 16.74 -21.39 7.50
CA SER A 21 16.89 -20.27 6.56
C SER A 21 16.74 -18.93 7.30
N PRO A 22 17.72 -18.01 7.23
CA PRO A 22 17.52 -16.64 7.67
C PRO A 22 17.51 -15.69 6.46
N SER A 23 16.40 -14.98 6.31
CA SER A 23 16.27 -13.81 5.44
C SER A 23 17.33 -12.76 5.82
N THR A 24 18.44 -12.71 5.09
CA THR A 24 19.43 -11.65 5.25
C THR A 24 19.00 -10.39 4.51
N VAL A 25 18.66 -9.37 5.30
CA VAL A 25 18.54 -7.96 4.93
C VAL A 25 19.81 -7.54 4.18
N THR A 26 19.68 -7.29 2.87
CA THR A 26 20.77 -6.79 2.04
C THR A 26 20.87 -5.27 2.15
N LEU A 27 21.94 -4.82 2.81
CA LEU A 27 22.47 -3.45 2.76
C LEU A 27 22.62 -2.98 1.29
N PRO A 28 22.40 -1.70 0.95
CA PRO A 28 22.53 -1.24 -0.43
C PRO A 28 23.98 -1.37 -0.91
N GLU A 29 24.20 -2.07 -2.02
CA GLU A 29 25.51 -2.26 -2.64
C GLU A 29 26.13 -0.88 -2.98
N THR A 30 27.14 -0.45 -2.23
CA THR A 30 27.95 0.74 -2.58
C THR A 30 28.97 0.35 -3.66
N LEU A 31 28.77 0.81 -4.89
CA LEU A 31 29.70 0.62 -6.01
C LEU A 31 30.79 1.71 -6.01
N LEU A 32 32.01 1.32 -6.37
CA LEU A 32 33.14 2.22 -6.58
C LEU A 32 33.33 2.42 -8.10
N PHE A 33 33.35 3.67 -8.56
CA PHE A 33 33.54 3.99 -9.97
C PHE A 33 34.98 4.40 -10.24
N VAL A 34 35.63 3.76 -11.22
CA VAL A 34 37.02 3.98 -11.59
C VAL A 34 37.10 4.30 -13.07
N SER A 35 37.58 5.50 -13.41
CA SER A 35 37.84 5.92 -14.79
C SER A 35 39.30 5.63 -15.14
N THR A 36 39.52 4.89 -16.22
CA THR A 36 40.85 4.56 -16.74
C THR A 36 41.26 5.54 -17.84
N LEU A 37 42.58 5.73 -18.02
CA LEU A 37 43.17 6.66 -19.01
C LEU A 37 42.83 6.31 -20.47
N ASP A 38 42.28 5.11 -20.73
CA ASP A 38 41.80 4.67 -22.05
C ASP A 38 40.33 5.06 -22.32
N GLY A 39 39.72 5.88 -21.45
CA GLY A 39 38.35 6.37 -21.62
C GLY A 39 37.26 5.39 -21.17
N SER A 40 37.61 4.36 -20.41
CA SER A 40 36.63 3.41 -19.85
C SER A 40 36.25 3.78 -18.42
N LEU A 41 34.96 3.64 -18.07
CA LEU A 41 34.44 3.77 -16.71
C LEU A 41 34.01 2.40 -16.20
N HIS A 42 34.61 1.96 -15.09
CA HIS A 42 34.30 0.69 -14.46
C HIS A 42 33.53 0.91 -13.16
N ALA A 43 32.48 0.13 -12.92
CA ALA A 43 31.84 0.03 -11.61
C ALA A 43 32.26 -1.26 -10.94
N VAL A 44 32.90 -1.13 -9.77
CA VAL A 44 33.48 -2.25 -9.03
C VAL A 44 32.76 -2.40 -7.69
N SER A 45 32.40 -3.63 -7.34
CA SER A 45 31.84 -3.93 -6.04
C SER A 45 32.88 -3.74 -4.94
N LYS A 46 32.61 -2.85 -3.98
CA LYS A 46 33.52 -2.58 -2.85
C LYS A 46 33.76 -3.82 -1.95
N ARG A 47 32.82 -4.77 -1.92
CA ARG A 47 32.88 -5.96 -1.05
C ARG A 47 33.68 -7.10 -1.67
N THR A 48 33.62 -7.26 -2.98
CA THR A 48 34.21 -8.41 -3.70
C THR A 48 35.36 -8.02 -4.62
N GLY A 49 35.56 -6.73 -4.90
CA GLY A 49 36.56 -6.26 -5.87
C GLY A 49 36.26 -6.61 -7.32
N SER A 50 35.10 -7.21 -7.60
CA SER A 50 34.71 -7.63 -8.95
C SER A 50 34.11 -6.47 -9.73
N ILE A 51 34.54 -6.29 -10.99
CA ILE A 51 33.93 -5.36 -11.94
C ILE A 51 32.52 -5.85 -12.25
N LYS A 52 31.51 -5.04 -11.90
CA LYS A 52 30.10 -5.32 -12.18
C LYS A 52 29.74 -4.91 -13.60
N TRP A 53 30.31 -3.82 -14.10
CA TRP A 53 30.19 -3.40 -15.49
C TRP A 53 31.32 -2.46 -15.90
N THR A 54 31.51 -2.34 -17.21
CA THR A 54 32.47 -1.43 -17.86
C THR A 54 31.74 -0.68 -18.96
N LEU A 55 31.79 0.65 -18.94
CA LEU A 55 31.29 1.52 -19.99
C LEU A 55 32.49 2.11 -20.73
N LYS A 56 32.59 1.85 -22.03
CA LYS A 56 33.63 2.39 -22.90
C LYS A 56 32.94 3.25 -23.95
N GLU A 57 33.25 4.54 -24.03
CA GLU A 57 32.68 5.42 -25.06
C GLU A 57 33.28 5.05 -26.43
N GLY A 58 32.61 4.13 -27.12
CA GLY A 58 32.79 3.85 -28.54
C GLY A 58 31.56 4.34 -29.32
N GLY A 59 31.80 5.02 -30.44
CA GLY A 59 30.82 5.78 -31.25
C GLY A 59 29.65 4.99 -31.86
N PRO A 60 28.92 5.60 -32.82
CA PRO A 60 27.50 5.37 -33.05
C PRO A 60 27.15 3.93 -33.47
N ARG A 61 26.14 3.37 -32.77
CA ARG A 61 25.54 2.07 -33.05
C ARG A 61 24.63 2.16 -34.27
N LEU A 62 25.05 1.59 -35.40
CA LEU A 62 24.15 1.23 -36.49
C LEU A 62 23.37 -0.04 -36.10
N PHE A 63 22.05 0.01 -36.29
CA PHE A 63 21.13 -1.11 -36.12
C PHE A 63 21.51 -2.30 -37.03
N PRO A 64 21.22 -3.56 -36.64
CA PRO A 64 21.51 -4.71 -37.48
C PRO A 64 20.52 -4.78 -38.64
N ALA A 65 21.01 -4.60 -39.86
CA ALA A 65 20.28 -4.96 -41.07
C ALA A 65 20.26 -6.49 -41.22
N SER A 66 19.11 -7.02 -41.63
CA SER A 66 18.85 -8.44 -41.91
C SER A 66 19.68 -8.98 -43.09
N PRO A 67 19.97 -10.30 -43.13
CA PRO A 67 20.82 -10.89 -44.16
C PRO A 67 20.02 -11.28 -45.40
N TRP A 68 20.32 -10.66 -46.55
CA TRP A 68 19.93 -11.16 -47.87
C TRP A 68 21.19 -11.55 -48.67
N VAL A 69 21.12 -12.79 -49.16
CA VAL A 69 21.89 -13.58 -50.15
C VAL A 69 22.93 -12.85 -51.03
N PRO A 70 24.12 -13.44 -51.28
CA PRO A 70 25.15 -12.85 -52.12
C PRO A 70 24.83 -13.04 -53.61
N LEU A 71 24.83 -11.95 -54.38
CA LEU A 71 24.83 -11.99 -55.83
C LEU A 71 26.24 -11.75 -56.37
N LYS A 72 26.69 -12.75 -57.13
CA LYS A 72 27.84 -12.84 -58.04
C LYS A 72 28.54 -11.52 -58.38
N MET A 73 29.85 -11.51 -58.16
CA MET A 73 30.79 -10.64 -58.87
C MET A 73 30.85 -11.03 -60.36
N SER A 74 30.64 -10.05 -61.23
CA SER A 74 31.22 -10.01 -62.57
C SER A 74 32.02 -8.72 -62.71
N PRO A 75 33.22 -8.76 -63.32
CA PRO A 75 34.07 -7.59 -63.48
C PRO A 75 33.66 -6.84 -64.74
N PHE A 76 33.58 -5.52 -64.67
CA PHE A 76 33.66 -4.51 -65.75
C PHE A 76 32.77 -3.33 -65.32
N ASP A 77 33.39 -2.23 -64.90
CA ASP A 77 33.20 -0.93 -65.57
C ASP A 77 33.74 0.24 -64.74
N SER A 78 34.65 0.98 -65.37
CA SER A 78 35.37 2.16 -64.90
C SER A 78 34.46 3.38 -64.64
N TRP A 79 33.14 3.19 -64.51
CA TRP A 79 32.15 4.25 -64.28
C TRP A 79 31.74 4.40 -62.80
N GLY A 80 32.04 3.41 -61.96
CA GLY A 80 31.72 3.44 -60.52
C GLY A 80 32.54 4.45 -59.71
N LEU A 81 33.80 4.67 -60.11
CA LEU A 81 34.69 5.62 -59.43
C LEU A 81 34.29 7.08 -59.64
N PHE A 82 33.72 7.41 -60.81
CA PHE A 82 33.31 8.77 -61.14
C PHE A 82 32.02 9.18 -60.38
N MET A 83 31.09 8.25 -60.20
CA MET A 83 29.87 8.47 -59.41
C MET A 83 30.13 8.47 -57.90
N ALA A 84 31.13 7.72 -57.41
CA ALA A 84 31.56 7.76 -56.03
C ALA A 84 32.24 9.10 -55.65
N PHE A 85 32.99 9.70 -56.58
CA PHE A 85 33.66 10.99 -56.34
C PHE A 85 32.67 12.16 -56.33
N LEU A 86 31.63 12.13 -57.18
CA LEU A 86 30.56 13.13 -57.19
C LEU A 86 29.65 13.05 -55.94
N ALA A 87 29.48 11.86 -55.35
CA ALA A 87 28.75 11.70 -54.09
C ALA A 87 29.52 12.26 -52.87
N LEU A 88 30.85 12.26 -52.90
CA LEU A 88 31.70 12.85 -51.85
C LEU A 88 31.73 14.39 -51.86
N LEU A 89 31.45 15.01 -53.02
CA LEU A 89 31.45 16.47 -53.19
C LEU A 89 30.11 17.14 -52.80
N CYS A 90 29.04 16.38 -52.57
CA CYS A 90 27.69 16.93 -52.31
C CYS A 90 27.31 16.98 -50.82
N CYS A 91 28.19 16.57 -49.91
CA CYS A 91 27.94 16.61 -48.47
C CYS A 91 28.96 17.51 -47.78
N PRO A 92 28.70 18.82 -47.62
CA PRO A 92 29.29 19.54 -46.51
C PRO A 92 28.70 18.90 -45.25
N GLY A 93 29.44 17.95 -44.67
CA GLY A 93 29.11 17.29 -43.43
C GLY A 93 29.12 18.27 -42.26
N SER A 94 28.11 19.14 -42.19
CA SER A 94 27.73 19.84 -40.98
C SER A 94 26.72 18.97 -40.25
N GLY A 95 27.21 17.83 -39.72
CA GLY A 95 26.53 17.14 -38.62
C GLY A 95 26.60 18.02 -37.39
N LYS A 96 25.76 19.06 -37.33
CA LYS A 96 25.36 19.63 -36.06
C LYS A 96 24.44 18.59 -35.45
N GLU A 97 25.02 17.60 -34.78
CA GLU A 97 24.28 16.98 -33.70
C GLU A 97 23.88 18.15 -32.79
N ALA A 98 22.60 18.52 -32.86
CA ALA A 98 22.02 19.41 -31.89
C ALA A 98 22.12 18.66 -30.57
N PHE A 99 23.25 18.83 -29.89
CA PHE A 99 23.38 18.47 -28.50
C PHE A 99 22.34 19.32 -27.80
N GLU A 100 21.16 18.75 -27.59
CA GLU A 100 20.03 19.39 -26.93
C GLU A 100 20.51 19.65 -25.50
N LYS A 101 21.04 20.85 -25.31
CA LYS A 101 21.62 21.28 -24.04
C LYS A 101 20.58 21.03 -22.95
N PRO A 102 20.95 20.44 -21.79
CA PRO A 102 20.01 20.13 -20.74
C PRO A 102 19.19 21.37 -20.40
N THR A 103 17.91 21.32 -20.78
CA THR A 103 16.99 22.43 -20.55
C THR A 103 16.70 22.47 -19.07
N TRP A 104 17.14 23.54 -18.40
CA TRP A 104 16.90 23.73 -16.96
C TRP A 104 15.41 23.57 -16.67
N THR A 105 15.07 22.55 -15.88
CA THR A 105 13.69 22.22 -15.51
C THR A 105 13.59 22.16 -14.01
N LYS A 106 12.64 22.90 -13.43
CA LYS A 106 12.36 22.92 -11.99
C LYS A 106 10.90 22.54 -11.74
N GLN A 107 10.66 21.63 -10.80
CA GLN A 107 9.32 21.29 -10.36
C GLN A 107 8.94 22.10 -9.13
N LEU A 108 7.71 22.60 -9.10
CA LEU A 108 7.17 23.42 -8.01
C LEU A 108 5.76 22.96 -7.70
N VAL A 109 5.44 22.88 -6.41
CA VAL A 109 4.13 22.47 -5.91
C VAL A 109 3.49 23.63 -5.18
N VAL A 110 2.27 23.99 -5.56
CA VAL A 110 1.58 25.21 -5.10
C VAL A 110 0.20 24.84 -4.57
N GLU A 111 -0.16 25.36 -3.40
CA GLU A 111 -1.49 25.17 -2.84
C GLU A 111 -2.53 25.96 -3.66
N SER A 112 -3.64 25.33 -3.99
CA SER A 112 -4.73 25.96 -4.73
C SER A 112 -5.25 27.23 -4.03
N GLY A 113 -5.46 28.29 -4.81
CA GLY A 113 -5.93 29.59 -4.32
C GLY A 113 -4.84 30.50 -3.73
N ARG A 114 -3.56 30.07 -3.75
CA ARG A 114 -2.43 30.93 -3.41
C ARG A 114 -1.68 31.41 -4.65
N SER A 115 -1.23 32.67 -4.61
CA SER A 115 -0.34 33.21 -5.63
C SER A 115 1.09 32.73 -5.38
N GLN A 116 1.81 32.38 -6.44
CA GLN A 116 3.18 31.92 -6.39
C GLN A 116 4.10 32.97 -6.99
N VAL A 117 5.25 33.20 -6.35
CA VAL A 117 6.30 34.05 -6.91
C VAL A 117 7.32 33.19 -7.65
N ILE A 118 7.62 33.58 -8.89
CA ILE A 118 8.57 32.93 -9.78
C ILE A 118 9.77 33.85 -9.99
N ASN A 119 10.95 33.32 -9.71
CA ASN A 119 12.22 34.00 -9.98
C ASN A 119 12.82 33.49 -11.28
N CYS A 120 12.74 34.34 -12.30
CA CYS A 120 13.39 34.13 -13.58
C CYS A 120 14.78 34.79 -13.50
N SER A 121 15.86 34.00 -13.38
CA SER A 121 17.24 34.49 -13.46
C SER A 121 17.90 34.11 -14.79
N ALA A 122 18.64 35.04 -15.40
CA ALA A 122 19.47 34.83 -16.58
C ALA A 122 20.85 34.28 -16.18
N SER A 123 21.49 33.54 -17.08
CA SER A 123 22.87 33.10 -16.88
C SER A 123 23.91 34.17 -17.27
N CYS A 124 23.52 35.20 -18.03
CA CYS A 124 24.37 36.31 -18.48
C CYS A 124 24.20 37.58 -17.63
N THR A 125 25.18 38.49 -17.66
CA THR A 125 25.23 39.74 -16.87
C THR A 125 24.22 40.80 -17.27
N GLN A 126 23.88 40.86 -18.56
CA GLN A 126 22.88 41.80 -19.09
C GLN A 126 22.16 41.17 -20.29
N PRO A 127 20.97 40.59 -20.11
CA PRO A 127 20.18 40.02 -21.19
C PRO A 127 19.56 41.13 -22.06
N GLU A 128 19.58 40.94 -23.37
CA GLU A 128 19.00 41.86 -24.36
C GLU A 128 17.47 41.91 -24.24
N ASN A 129 16.86 40.75 -24.03
CA ASN A 129 15.43 40.60 -23.80
C ASN A 129 15.18 39.50 -22.76
N SER A 130 14.15 39.66 -21.94
CA SER A 130 13.75 38.65 -20.96
C SER A 130 12.28 38.76 -20.58
N GLY A 131 11.65 37.60 -20.37
CA GLY A 131 10.24 37.53 -20.00
C GLY A 131 9.82 36.16 -19.48
N LEU A 132 8.56 36.12 -19.03
CA LEU A 132 7.87 34.90 -18.61
C LEU A 132 6.75 34.60 -19.61
N GLU A 133 6.83 33.49 -20.32
CA GLU A 133 5.77 32.99 -21.19
C GLU A 133 4.84 32.07 -20.37
N THR A 134 3.54 32.37 -20.38
CA THR A 134 2.52 31.61 -19.64
C THR A 134 1.12 31.94 -20.14
N THR A 135 0.20 30.98 -20.00
CA THR A 135 -1.24 31.17 -20.20
C THR A 135 -1.95 31.78 -18.99
N VAL A 136 -1.26 31.84 -17.84
CA VAL A 136 -1.79 32.32 -16.57
C VAL A 136 -1.52 33.82 -16.41
N SER A 137 -2.39 34.53 -15.69
CA SER A 137 -2.15 35.94 -15.37
C SER A 137 -0.84 36.11 -14.59
N LYS A 138 0.00 37.03 -15.06
CA LYS A 138 1.29 37.35 -14.45
C LYS A 138 1.34 38.83 -14.10
N LYS A 139 1.96 39.13 -12.97
CA LYS A 139 2.27 40.48 -12.53
C LYS A 139 3.76 40.60 -12.27
N LEU A 140 4.43 41.55 -12.91
CA LEU A 140 5.83 41.85 -12.61
C LEU A 140 5.89 42.57 -11.25
N LEU A 141 6.59 41.98 -10.29
CA LEU A 141 6.76 42.57 -8.96
C LEU A 141 8.01 43.44 -8.89
N LYS A 142 9.13 42.89 -9.33
CA LYS A 142 10.45 43.52 -9.27
C LYS A 142 11.32 43.03 -10.42
N GLU A 143 12.25 43.88 -10.83
CA GLU A 143 13.27 43.53 -11.82
C GLU A 143 14.65 44.02 -11.39
N GLY A 144 15.67 43.27 -11.81
CA GLY A 144 17.08 43.63 -11.73
C GLY A 144 17.76 43.31 -13.06
N ALA A 145 19.05 43.64 -13.17
CA ALA A 145 19.79 43.48 -14.43
C ALA A 145 19.77 42.05 -14.98
N GLN A 146 19.81 41.04 -14.11
CA GLN A 146 19.88 39.61 -14.50
C GLN A 146 18.63 38.80 -14.12
N TRP A 147 17.63 39.40 -13.49
CA TRP A 147 16.49 38.64 -12.98
C TRP A 147 15.19 39.43 -12.95
N LYS A 148 14.07 38.73 -13.05
CA LYS A 148 12.72 39.28 -12.93
C LYS A 148 11.88 38.41 -12.00
N LEU A 149 11.14 39.05 -11.11
CA LEU A 149 10.21 38.40 -10.18
C LEU A 149 8.78 38.60 -10.64
N TYR A 150 8.09 37.48 -10.89
CA TYR A 150 6.69 37.46 -11.31
C TYR A 150 5.81 36.84 -10.24
N GLU A 151 4.67 37.44 -9.98
CA GLU A 151 3.57 36.83 -9.24
C GLU A 151 2.59 36.22 -10.23
N VAL A 152 2.26 34.94 -10.04
CA VAL A 152 1.33 34.18 -10.87
C VAL A 152 0.26 33.52 -10.00
N ASN A 153 -0.99 33.53 -10.46
CA ASN A 153 -2.10 32.89 -9.76
C ASN A 153 -2.53 31.63 -10.52
N VAL A 154 -2.06 30.46 -10.06
CA VAL A 154 -2.20 29.21 -10.79
C VAL A 154 -3.37 28.40 -10.22
N SER A 155 -4.31 28.03 -11.08
CA SER A 155 -5.50 27.25 -10.71
C SER A 155 -5.38 25.76 -11.01
N GLN A 156 -4.58 25.38 -12.01
CA GLN A 156 -4.39 24.01 -12.49
C GLN A 156 -2.92 23.78 -12.84
N ASP A 157 -2.52 22.51 -12.95
CA ASP A 157 -1.18 22.12 -13.40
C ASP A 157 -0.83 22.83 -14.72
N THR A 158 0.32 23.49 -14.76
CA THR A 158 0.74 24.31 -15.91
C THR A 158 2.26 24.40 -16.01
N ILE A 159 2.73 24.88 -17.16
CA ILE A 159 4.15 25.06 -17.44
C ILE A 159 4.42 26.54 -17.64
N LEU A 160 5.43 27.06 -16.95
CA LEU A 160 5.91 28.43 -17.13
C LEU A 160 7.30 28.41 -17.76
N LEU A 161 7.53 29.28 -18.74
CA LEU A 161 8.79 29.35 -19.47
C LEU A 161 9.41 30.74 -19.27
N CYS A 162 10.49 30.82 -18.48
CA CYS A 162 11.30 32.05 -18.48
C CYS A 162 12.23 31.99 -19.69
N TYR A 163 12.20 33.00 -20.55
CA TYR A 163 13.11 33.12 -21.66
C TYR A 163 14.04 34.32 -21.48
N PHE A 164 15.26 34.19 -21.97
CA PHE A 164 16.28 35.23 -21.99
C PHE A 164 17.03 35.20 -23.31
N THR A 165 17.39 36.36 -23.85
CA THR A 165 18.28 36.48 -25.00
C THR A 165 19.62 37.02 -24.52
N CYS A 166 20.67 36.21 -24.64
CA CYS A 166 22.04 36.57 -24.26
C CYS A 166 22.95 36.39 -25.48
N PHE A 167 23.61 37.46 -25.93
CA PHE A 167 24.56 37.44 -27.06
C PHE A 167 23.93 36.82 -28.33
N GLY A 168 22.69 37.22 -28.65
CA GLY A 168 21.92 36.67 -29.76
C GLY A 168 21.47 35.20 -29.62
N ARG A 169 21.66 34.56 -28.46
CA ARG A 169 21.21 33.19 -28.17
C ARG A 169 20.07 33.17 -27.17
N GLN A 170 19.03 32.37 -27.42
CA GLN A 170 17.90 32.21 -26.51
C GLN A 170 18.19 31.11 -25.47
N GLU A 171 17.97 31.44 -24.20
CA GLU A 171 17.99 30.51 -23.07
C GLU A 171 16.57 30.38 -22.51
N ILE A 172 16.13 29.15 -22.26
CA ILE A 172 14.80 28.85 -21.72
C ILE A 172 14.94 28.06 -20.42
N LYS A 173 14.29 28.55 -19.35
CA LYS A 173 14.15 27.86 -18.06
C LYS A 173 12.70 27.43 -17.89
N ARG A 174 12.48 26.12 -17.76
CA ARG A 174 11.17 25.50 -17.63
C ARG A 174 10.80 25.32 -16.15
N PHE A 175 9.58 25.71 -15.80
CA PHE A 175 9.00 25.48 -14.49
C PHE A 175 7.72 24.65 -14.64
N ASN A 176 7.73 23.44 -14.10
CA ASN A 176 6.56 22.56 -14.05
C ASN A 176 5.83 22.83 -12.74
N ILE A 177 4.70 23.54 -12.82
CA ILE A 177 3.88 23.89 -11.66
C ILE A 177 2.80 22.83 -11.49
N SER A 178 2.74 22.22 -10.31
CA SER A 178 1.62 21.38 -9.91
C SER A 178 0.80 22.05 -8.82
N VAL A 179 -0.51 22.05 -8.98
CA VAL A 179 -1.46 22.59 -8.01
C VAL A 179 -2.07 21.46 -7.20
N PHE A 180 -2.16 21.65 -5.88
CA PHE A 180 -2.78 20.68 -4.97
C PHE A 180 -3.71 21.36 -3.97
N SER A 181 -4.68 20.61 -3.47
CA SER A 181 -5.56 20.99 -2.37
C SER A 181 -5.36 20.01 -1.22
N PRO A 182 -4.75 20.43 -0.10
CA PRO A 182 -4.41 19.54 1.00
C PRO A 182 -5.64 19.04 1.75
N PRO A 183 -5.55 17.90 2.46
CA PRO A 183 -6.59 17.46 3.38
C PRO A 183 -6.68 18.46 4.55
N LYS A 184 -7.67 19.35 4.51
CA LYS A 184 -7.94 20.35 5.56
C LYS A 184 -8.83 19.83 6.68
N GLN A 185 -9.61 18.79 6.43
CA GLN A 185 -10.43 18.12 7.42
C GLN A 185 -10.51 16.63 7.08
N VAL A 186 -10.60 15.77 8.09
CA VAL A 186 -10.80 14.34 7.93
C VAL A 186 -11.91 13.95 8.90
N LEU A 187 -13.01 13.44 8.36
CA LEU A 187 -14.21 13.12 9.12
C LEU A 187 -14.38 11.62 9.19
N LEU A 188 -14.35 11.07 10.39
CA LEU A 188 -14.63 9.65 10.65
C LEU A 188 -16.06 9.49 11.14
N THR A 189 -16.76 8.46 10.67
CA THR A 189 -18.08 8.08 11.18
C THR A 189 -18.15 6.56 11.34
N LEU A 190 -18.51 6.10 12.53
CA LEU A 190 -18.82 4.71 12.84
C LEU A 190 -20.34 4.49 12.79
N GLN A 191 -20.79 3.48 12.04
CA GLN A 191 -22.21 3.17 11.90
C GLN A 191 -22.48 1.66 12.02
N PRO A 192 -23.30 1.21 12.99
CA PRO A 192 -23.83 1.98 14.12
C PRO A 192 -22.74 2.28 15.16
N THR A 193 -22.97 3.27 16.03
CA THR A 193 -22.04 3.61 17.13
C THR A 193 -22.07 2.61 18.28
N PHE A 194 -23.14 1.81 18.37
CA PHE A 194 -23.37 0.78 19.38
C PHE A 194 -23.61 -0.58 18.70
N VAL A 195 -22.86 -1.61 19.09
CA VAL A 195 -22.77 -2.88 18.35
C VAL A 195 -22.60 -4.08 19.30
N THR A 196 -23.22 -5.24 19.01
CA THR A 196 -22.91 -6.49 19.73
C THR A 196 -21.58 -7.06 19.29
N VAL A 197 -20.88 -7.74 20.21
CA VAL A 197 -19.75 -8.60 19.82
C VAL A 197 -20.16 -9.58 18.72
N GLY A 198 -19.36 -9.62 17.64
CA GLY A 198 -19.56 -10.52 16.50
C GLY A 198 -20.45 -9.97 15.38
N THR A 199 -21.09 -8.81 15.56
CA THR A 199 -21.81 -8.15 14.46
C THR A 199 -20.95 -7.14 13.72
N TRP A 200 -21.38 -6.81 12.52
CA TRP A 200 -20.69 -5.99 11.53
C TRP A 200 -21.00 -4.53 11.82
N PHE A 201 -20.01 -3.67 11.67
CA PHE A 201 -20.19 -2.23 11.65
C PHE A 201 -19.34 -1.61 10.54
N THR A 202 -19.75 -0.43 10.11
CA THR A 202 -19.15 0.30 9.00
C THR A 202 -18.32 1.45 9.54
N ILE A 203 -17.09 1.54 9.07
CA ILE A 203 -16.18 2.67 9.28
C ILE A 203 -16.17 3.47 7.99
N GLU A 204 -16.64 4.70 8.03
CA GLU A 204 -16.64 5.61 6.90
C GLU A 204 -15.75 6.82 7.17
N CYS A 205 -14.82 7.09 6.26
CA CYS A 205 -13.94 8.24 6.31
C CYS A 205 -14.17 9.17 5.12
N ARG A 206 -14.44 10.44 5.39
CA ARG A 206 -14.65 11.50 4.39
C ARG A 206 -13.55 12.55 4.48
N VAL A 207 -13.00 12.94 3.33
CA VAL A 207 -11.98 13.98 3.22
C VAL A 207 -12.41 14.97 2.12
N PRO A 208 -12.99 16.13 2.48
CA PRO A 208 -13.55 17.05 1.50
C PRO A 208 -12.46 17.85 0.76
N SER A 209 -12.76 18.19 -0.50
CA SER A 209 -12.02 19.15 -1.33
C SER A 209 -10.52 18.88 -1.47
N VAL A 210 -10.15 17.64 -1.77
CA VAL A 210 -8.75 17.20 -1.96
C VAL A 210 -8.40 16.96 -3.43
N ALA A 211 -7.18 17.32 -3.81
CA ALA A 211 -6.59 17.04 -5.11
C ALA A 211 -5.05 17.13 -5.05
N PRO A 212 -4.30 16.37 -5.87
CA PRO A 212 -4.79 15.33 -6.79
C PRO A 212 -5.08 14.00 -6.06
N PHE A 213 -6.13 13.30 -6.50
CA PHE A 213 -6.61 12.07 -5.85
C PHE A 213 -5.61 10.93 -5.85
N GLU A 214 -4.85 10.78 -6.94
CA GLU A 214 -3.84 9.71 -7.12
C GLU A 214 -2.72 9.70 -6.08
N THR A 215 -2.49 10.84 -5.42
CA THR A 215 -1.45 10.98 -4.39
C THR A 215 -2.00 10.78 -2.97
N LEU A 216 -3.32 10.59 -2.82
CA LEU A 216 -3.98 10.47 -1.54
C LEU A 216 -4.12 9.01 -1.12
N THR A 217 -3.52 8.67 0.00
CA THR A 217 -3.64 7.38 0.69
C THR A 217 -4.46 7.56 1.96
N ILE A 218 -5.54 6.79 2.10
CA ILE A 218 -6.38 6.76 3.29
C ILE A 218 -6.08 5.49 4.07
N THR A 219 -5.81 5.65 5.36
CA THR A 219 -5.54 4.57 6.29
C THR A 219 -6.53 4.63 7.45
N LEU A 220 -7.29 3.56 7.66
CA LEU A 220 -8.15 3.38 8.82
C LEU A 220 -7.40 2.62 9.91
N LEU A 221 -7.40 3.16 11.12
CA LEU A 221 -6.68 2.58 12.24
C LEU A 221 -7.61 2.28 13.41
N ARG A 222 -7.31 1.19 14.12
CA ARG A 222 -7.81 0.84 15.44
C ARG A 222 -6.66 0.94 16.43
N GLY A 223 -6.62 2.00 17.23
CA GLY A 223 -5.44 2.34 18.03
C GLY A 223 -4.23 2.54 17.12
N SER A 224 -3.26 1.62 17.17
CA SER A 224 -2.08 1.58 16.30
C SER A 224 -2.17 0.54 15.17
N GLU A 225 -3.22 -0.28 15.15
CA GLU A 225 -3.42 -1.35 14.18
C GLU A 225 -4.04 -0.78 12.89
N ILE A 226 -3.45 -1.08 11.73
CA ILE A 226 -4.00 -0.70 10.44
C ILE A 226 -5.08 -1.72 10.05
N LEU A 227 -6.33 -1.26 9.95
CA LEU A 227 -7.46 -2.09 9.51
C LEU A 227 -7.59 -2.12 8.00
N TYR A 228 -7.42 -0.95 7.39
CA TYR A 228 -7.58 -0.75 5.96
C TYR A 228 -6.62 0.33 5.47
N ASN A 229 -6.09 0.13 4.27
CA ASN A 229 -5.20 1.08 3.64
C ASN A 229 -5.40 1.05 2.12
N GLU A 230 -5.72 2.19 1.53
CA GLU A 230 -5.97 2.31 0.10
C GLU A 230 -5.43 3.64 -0.43
N THR A 231 -4.79 3.59 -1.59
CA THR A 231 -4.44 4.80 -2.35
C THR A 231 -5.50 5.03 -3.40
N LEU A 232 -6.10 6.21 -3.38
CA LEU A 232 -7.23 6.53 -4.24
C LEU A 232 -6.78 6.67 -5.69
N ARG A 233 -7.69 6.31 -6.60
CA ARG A 233 -7.51 6.51 -8.04
C ARG A 233 -8.44 7.63 -8.47
N GLY A 234 -7.91 8.61 -9.18
CA GLY A 234 -8.70 9.69 -9.75
C GLY A 234 -8.06 10.21 -11.03
N THR A 235 -8.89 10.49 -12.02
CA THR A 235 -8.49 11.03 -13.33
C THR A 235 -8.77 12.53 -13.46
N THR A 236 -9.54 13.09 -12.54
CA THR A 236 -10.01 14.48 -12.56
C THR A 236 -9.06 15.39 -11.77
N PRO A 237 -8.58 16.48 -12.37
CA PRO A 237 -7.61 17.40 -11.74
C PRO A 237 -8.25 18.36 -10.70
N SER A 238 -9.58 18.40 -10.61
CA SER A 238 -10.30 19.27 -9.68
C SER A 238 -10.41 18.69 -8.26
N PRO A 239 -10.50 19.55 -7.22
CA PRO A 239 -10.74 19.10 -5.85
C PRO A 239 -12.06 18.35 -5.72
N GLN A 240 -12.01 17.16 -5.14
CA GLN A 240 -13.17 16.29 -4.93
C GLN A 240 -13.23 15.80 -3.48
N GLU A 241 -14.39 15.30 -3.08
CA GLU A 241 -14.56 14.65 -1.77
C GLU A 241 -14.17 13.17 -1.87
N ALA A 242 -13.20 12.75 -1.05
CA ALA A 242 -12.81 11.36 -0.96
C ALA A 242 -13.64 10.66 0.12
N ILE A 243 -14.23 9.52 -0.22
CA ILE A 243 -15.03 8.70 0.70
C ILE A 243 -14.47 7.27 0.66
N VAL A 244 -14.10 6.74 1.81
CA VAL A 244 -13.63 5.36 1.98
C VAL A 244 -14.47 4.68 3.05
N THR A 245 -15.05 3.54 2.71
CA THR A 245 -15.87 2.72 3.62
C THR A 245 -15.24 1.35 3.82
N HIS A 246 -15.24 0.88 5.06
CA HIS A 246 -14.73 -0.45 5.42
C HIS A 246 -15.64 -1.09 6.46
N ASN A 247 -16.09 -2.31 6.18
CA ASN A 247 -16.93 -3.08 7.09
C ASN A 247 -16.08 -4.09 7.84
N THR A 248 -16.24 -4.13 9.17
CA THR A 248 -15.51 -5.06 10.03
C THR A 248 -16.39 -5.55 11.16
N THR A 249 -16.00 -6.64 11.81
CA THR A 249 -16.76 -7.24 12.91
C THR A 249 -16.31 -6.68 14.25
N ALA A 250 -17.27 -6.33 15.11
CA ALA A 250 -17.01 -5.80 16.43
C ALA A 250 -16.40 -6.88 17.34
N LEU A 251 -15.20 -6.62 17.84
CA LEU A 251 -14.50 -7.46 18.80
C LEU A 251 -14.63 -6.89 20.21
N ARG A 252 -14.54 -7.76 21.22
CA ARG A 252 -14.52 -7.36 22.64
C ARG A 252 -13.46 -6.30 22.95
N LYS A 253 -12.30 -6.36 22.29
CA LYS A 253 -11.20 -5.41 22.48
C LYS A 253 -11.49 -4.03 21.87
N ASP A 254 -12.44 -3.91 20.95
CA ASP A 254 -12.66 -2.67 20.18
C ASP A 254 -13.23 -1.54 21.04
N GLY A 255 -13.99 -1.87 22.09
CA GLY A 255 -14.50 -0.88 23.05
C GLY A 255 -13.41 -0.17 23.87
N HIS A 256 -12.16 -0.64 23.81
CA HIS A 256 -11.02 -0.01 24.49
C HIS A 256 -10.07 0.73 23.53
N HIS A 257 -10.35 0.73 22.23
CA HIS A 257 -9.49 1.34 21.22
C HIS A 257 -10.20 2.46 20.47
N ASN A 258 -9.44 3.50 20.16
CA ASN A 258 -9.92 4.60 19.35
C ASN A 258 -9.77 4.25 17.87
N PHE A 259 -10.84 4.41 17.12
CA PHE A 259 -10.81 4.40 15.67
C PHE A 259 -10.40 5.77 15.16
N THR A 260 -9.48 5.79 14.21
CA THR A 260 -9.01 7.03 13.56
C THR A 260 -8.89 6.81 12.06
N CYS A 261 -9.14 7.87 11.29
CA CYS A 261 -8.82 7.91 9.86
C CYS A 261 -7.65 8.84 9.62
N GLN A 262 -6.64 8.36 8.89
CA GLN A 262 -5.48 9.14 8.49
C GLN A 262 -5.48 9.32 6.96
N ALA A 263 -5.51 10.57 6.51
CA ALA A 263 -5.34 10.94 5.12
C ALA A 263 -3.91 11.41 4.88
N LYS A 264 -3.17 10.74 4.00
CA LYS A 264 -1.78 11.05 3.63
C LYS A 264 -1.73 11.43 2.16
N MET A 265 -1.19 12.59 1.85
CA MET A 265 -0.96 13.07 0.49
C MET A 265 0.53 13.14 0.21
N ASP A 266 1.03 12.30 -0.71
CA ASP A 266 2.44 12.23 -1.05
C ASP A 266 2.77 13.02 -2.33
N LEU A 267 3.46 14.15 -2.15
CA LEU A 267 3.83 15.06 -3.24
C LEU A 267 5.33 15.04 -3.54
N GLN A 268 6.10 14.09 -2.96
CA GLN A 268 7.56 14.05 -3.10
C GLN A 268 8.01 13.89 -4.56
N SER A 269 7.31 13.05 -5.33
CA SER A 269 7.56 12.87 -6.78
C SER A 269 7.33 14.14 -7.59
N ARG A 270 6.55 15.09 -7.04
CA ARG A 270 6.26 16.39 -7.64
C ARG A 270 7.15 17.52 -7.10
N GLY A 271 8.12 17.21 -6.24
CA GLY A 271 8.99 18.21 -5.58
C GLY A 271 8.35 18.89 -4.36
N GLY A 272 7.27 18.33 -3.83
CA GLY A 272 6.63 18.73 -2.59
C GLY A 272 7.09 17.91 -1.39
N HIS A 273 6.27 17.87 -0.34
CA HIS A 273 6.48 17.08 0.87
C HIS A 273 5.25 16.24 1.19
N LEU A 274 5.40 15.27 2.08
CA LEU A 274 4.30 14.48 2.60
C LEU A 274 3.43 15.34 3.52
N ILE A 275 2.15 15.45 3.20
CA ILE A 275 1.16 16.15 4.03
C ILE A 275 0.22 15.10 4.59
N HIS A 276 -0.10 15.17 5.87
CA HIS A 276 -1.08 14.27 6.46
C HIS A 276 -2.00 14.99 7.43
N ARG A 277 -3.20 14.44 7.59
CA ARG A 277 -4.17 14.85 8.60
C ARG A 277 -4.86 13.62 9.17
N VAL A 278 -5.20 13.68 10.45
CA VAL A 278 -5.90 12.61 11.18
C VAL A 278 -7.24 13.15 11.64
N SER A 279 -8.26 12.31 11.62
CA SER A 279 -9.58 12.62 12.20
C SER A 279 -9.53 12.70 13.71
N ASP A 280 -10.57 13.27 14.31
CA ASP A 280 -10.81 13.08 15.73
C ASP A 280 -11.05 11.58 16.01
N PRO A 281 -10.57 11.06 17.15
CA PRO A 281 -10.76 9.66 17.52
C PRO A 281 -12.24 9.39 17.87
N GLN A 282 -12.76 8.26 17.40
CA GLN A 282 -14.08 7.75 17.81
C GLN A 282 -13.97 6.41 18.52
N VAL A 283 -14.82 6.20 19.52
CA VAL A 283 -14.92 4.95 20.27
C VAL A 283 -16.18 4.22 19.81
N LEU A 284 -16.06 2.91 19.59
CA LEU A 284 -17.19 2.04 19.31
C LEU A 284 -17.74 1.48 20.62
N GLU A 285 -19.04 1.63 20.88
CA GLU A 285 -19.68 1.01 22.05
C GLU A 285 -19.98 -0.45 21.75
N VAL A 286 -19.23 -1.37 22.38
CA VAL A 286 -19.39 -2.81 22.18
C VAL A 286 -20.05 -3.44 23.40
N TYR A 287 -21.17 -4.13 23.19
CA TYR A 287 -21.84 -4.88 24.25
C TYR A 287 -21.79 -6.39 24.01
N GLU A 288 -21.68 -7.13 25.10
CA GLU A 288 -21.79 -8.58 25.06
C GLU A 288 -23.26 -8.98 25.13
N PRO A 289 -23.71 -9.91 24.27
CA PRO A 289 -25.00 -10.52 24.47
C PRO A 289 -24.98 -11.22 25.83
N PHE A 290 -25.80 -10.73 26.76
CA PHE A 290 -25.97 -11.38 28.05
C PHE A 290 -26.51 -12.78 27.79
N GLN A 291 -25.71 -13.80 28.08
CA GLN A 291 -26.18 -15.17 28.04
C GLN A 291 -27.09 -15.32 29.24
N ASP A 292 -28.38 -15.16 28.99
CA ASP A 292 -29.39 -14.94 30.02
C ASP A 292 -29.43 -16.16 30.95
N SER A 293 -28.70 -16.06 32.06
CA SER A 293 -28.63 -17.08 33.09
C SER A 293 -30.03 -17.44 33.60
N GLN A 294 -30.98 -16.50 33.51
CA GLN A 294 -32.40 -16.73 33.73
C GLN A 294 -32.96 -17.82 32.82
N MET A 295 -32.69 -17.78 31.51
CA MET A 295 -33.17 -18.79 30.56
C MET A 295 -32.53 -20.16 30.82
N ALA A 296 -31.25 -20.20 31.15
CA ALA A 296 -30.57 -21.45 31.54
C ALA A 296 -31.12 -22.01 32.87
N ILE A 297 -31.37 -21.15 33.85
CA ILE A 297 -31.97 -21.52 35.15
C ILE A 297 -33.41 -22.01 34.95
N ILE A 298 -34.21 -21.32 34.13
CA ILE A 298 -35.60 -21.73 33.82
C ILE A 298 -35.60 -23.09 33.12
N ILE A 299 -34.74 -23.31 32.12
CA ILE A 299 -34.63 -24.61 31.45
C ILE A 299 -34.21 -25.72 32.43
N ALA A 300 -33.25 -25.44 33.32
CA ALA A 300 -32.81 -26.40 34.33
C ALA A 300 -33.94 -26.73 35.33
N VAL A 301 -34.63 -25.71 35.85
CA VAL A 301 -35.77 -25.88 36.78
C VAL A 301 -36.91 -26.65 36.13
N VAL A 302 -37.29 -26.30 34.90
CA VAL A 302 -38.35 -27.00 34.16
C VAL A 302 -37.95 -28.45 33.93
N SER A 303 -36.69 -28.71 33.56
CA SER A 303 -36.18 -30.07 33.32
C SER A 303 -36.20 -30.93 34.59
N VAL A 304 -35.83 -30.36 35.74
CA VAL A 304 -35.90 -31.05 37.05
C VAL A 304 -37.34 -31.35 37.45
N LEU A 305 -38.25 -30.38 37.30
CA LEU A 305 -39.68 -30.59 37.60
C LEU A 305 -40.29 -31.69 36.74
N LEU A 306 -39.95 -31.72 35.45
CA LEU A 306 -40.43 -32.72 34.51
C LEU A 306 -39.89 -34.11 34.84
N PHE A 307 -38.60 -34.20 35.24
CA PHE A 307 -38.00 -35.45 35.70
C PHE A 307 -38.67 -35.98 36.97
N LEU A 308 -38.92 -35.11 37.96
CA LEU A 308 -39.62 -35.49 39.19
C LEU A 308 -41.04 -35.97 38.92
N PHE A 309 -41.75 -35.32 38.00
CA PHE A 309 -43.09 -35.73 37.58
C PHE A 309 -43.07 -37.13 36.95
N VAL A 310 -42.17 -37.37 36.00
CA VAL A 310 -42.02 -38.68 35.34
C VAL A 310 -41.64 -39.76 36.35
N ALA A 311 -40.68 -39.49 37.24
CA ALA A 311 -40.28 -40.41 38.29
C ALA A 311 -41.45 -40.75 39.24
N SER A 312 -42.27 -39.76 39.62
CA SER A 312 -43.46 -39.98 40.44
C SER A 312 -44.49 -40.86 39.74
N VAL A 313 -44.75 -40.66 38.45
CA VAL A 313 -45.69 -41.49 37.68
C VAL A 313 -45.19 -42.93 37.58
N LEU A 314 -43.90 -43.12 37.29
CA LEU A 314 -43.27 -44.45 37.24
C LEU A 314 -43.31 -45.16 38.59
N LEU A 315 -43.02 -44.44 39.69
CA LEU A 315 -43.08 -44.99 41.04
C LEU A 315 -44.51 -45.43 41.38
N CYS A 316 -45.52 -44.62 41.05
CA CYS A 316 -46.93 -44.98 41.21
C CYS A 316 -47.30 -46.23 40.41
N PHE A 317 -46.78 -46.38 39.19
CA PHE A 317 -47.00 -47.57 38.37
C PHE A 317 -46.37 -48.83 39.00
N VAL A 318 -45.10 -48.75 39.41
CA VAL A 318 -44.38 -49.87 40.04
C VAL A 318 -45.02 -50.27 41.37
N LEU A 319 -45.35 -49.30 42.22
CA LEU A 319 -46.03 -49.56 43.48
C LEU A 319 -47.44 -50.12 43.25
N GLY A 320 -48.15 -49.62 42.22
CA GLY A 320 -49.44 -50.12 41.79
C GLY A 320 -49.38 -51.57 41.35
N GLU A 321 -48.42 -51.93 40.49
CA GLU A 321 -48.17 -53.31 40.05
C GLU A 321 -47.78 -54.22 41.22
N HIS A 322 -46.88 -53.77 42.09
CA HIS A 322 -46.49 -54.53 43.28
C HIS A 322 -47.68 -54.75 44.24
N TRP A 323 -48.54 -53.75 44.42
CA TRP A 323 -49.81 -53.91 45.16
C TRP A 323 -50.77 -54.88 44.48
N ARG A 324 -50.86 -54.82 43.15
CA ARG A 324 -51.72 -55.70 42.34
C ARG A 324 -51.23 -57.15 42.44
N GLN A 325 -49.92 -57.39 42.35
CA GLN A 325 -49.26 -58.69 42.56
C GLN A 325 -49.45 -59.22 43.98
N ARG A 326 -49.32 -58.37 45.02
CA ARG A 326 -49.60 -58.79 46.40
C ARG A 326 -51.06 -59.20 46.60
N ARG A 327 -52.02 -58.53 45.96
CA ARG A 327 -53.42 -58.96 46.00
C ARG A 327 -53.65 -60.27 45.26
N THR A 328 -53.12 -60.44 44.04
CA THR A 328 -53.31 -61.70 43.28
C THR A 328 -52.64 -62.91 43.95
N GLY A 329 -51.52 -62.71 44.66
CA GLY A 329 -50.93 -63.75 45.52
C GLY A 329 -51.86 -64.20 46.65
N SER A 330 -52.63 -63.28 47.25
CA SER A 330 -53.57 -63.62 48.32
C SER A 330 -54.82 -64.35 47.83
N TYR A 331 -55.29 -64.09 46.60
CA TYR A 331 -56.40 -64.82 45.99
C TYR A 331 -56.04 -66.26 45.60
N MET A 332 -54.82 -66.50 45.11
CA MET A 332 -54.32 -67.84 44.78
C MET A 332 -54.23 -68.76 46.02
N VAL A 333 -53.78 -68.24 47.16
CA VAL A 333 -53.68 -68.99 48.41
C VAL A 333 -55.06 -69.35 48.97
N GLN A 334 -56.05 -68.43 48.89
CA GLN A 334 -57.43 -68.73 49.29
C GLN A 334 -58.13 -69.74 48.37
N ALA A 335 -57.81 -69.76 47.08
CA ALA A 335 -58.36 -70.73 46.13
C ALA A 335 -57.84 -72.16 46.36
N VAL A 336 -56.54 -72.31 46.67
CA VAL A 336 -55.92 -73.61 46.99
C VAL A 336 -56.45 -74.16 48.33
N GLN A 337 -56.64 -73.31 49.34
CA GLN A 337 -57.15 -73.73 50.64
C GLN A 337 -58.65 -74.08 50.65
N ARG A 338 -59.42 -73.56 49.69
CA ARG A 338 -60.81 -74.00 49.44
C ARG A 338 -60.86 -75.35 48.71
N ARG A 339 -59.94 -75.64 47.78
CA ARG A 339 -59.83 -76.97 47.14
C ARG A 339 -59.40 -78.07 48.12
N LEU A 340 -58.45 -77.81 49.01
CA LEU A 340 -58.04 -78.78 50.04
C LEU A 340 -59.16 -79.08 51.05
N ARG A 341 -59.97 -78.07 51.42
CA ARG A 341 -61.13 -78.28 52.29
C ARG A 341 -62.23 -79.13 51.64
N TRP A 342 -62.43 -78.99 50.33
CA TRP A 342 -63.37 -79.82 49.57
C TRP A 342 -62.94 -81.29 49.47
N CYS A 343 -61.64 -81.57 49.28
CA CYS A 343 -61.14 -82.96 49.28
C CYS A 343 -61.28 -83.65 50.64
N TYR A 344 -61.16 -82.91 51.74
CA TYR A 344 -61.31 -83.49 53.08
C TYR A 344 -62.77 -83.82 53.43
N GLN A 345 -63.74 -83.06 52.90
CA GLN A 345 -65.17 -83.33 53.12
C GLN A 345 -65.74 -84.46 52.25
N ALA A 346 -65.12 -84.79 51.12
CA ALA A 346 -65.56 -85.90 50.26
C ALA A 346 -65.17 -87.30 50.78
N GLN A 347 -64.36 -87.38 51.82
CA GLN A 347 -63.85 -88.65 52.38
C GLN A 347 -64.59 -89.11 53.65
N LEU A 348 -65.63 -88.36 54.05
CA LEU A 348 -66.41 -88.58 55.28
C LEU A 348 -67.93 -88.70 55.01
N ALA A 349 -68.33 -88.94 53.76
CA ALA A 349 -69.72 -89.21 53.37
C ALA A 349 -69.91 -90.66 52.91
#